data_AF-A0A8T4SD18-F1
#
_entry.id   AF-A0A8T4SD18-F1
#
_cell.length_a   1.000
_cell.length_b   1.000
_cell.length_c   1.000
_cell.angle_alpha   90.00
_cell.angle_beta   90.00
_cell.angle_gamma   90.00
#
_symmetry.space_group_name_H-M   'P 1'
#
loop_
_entity.id
_entity.type
_entity.pdbx_description
1 polymer ?
#
loop_
_entity_poly.entity_id
_entity_poly.type
_entity_poly.pdbx_seq_one_letter_code
_entity_poly.pdbx_strand_id
1 'polypeptide(L)'
;MMAKEQLWRGKTKEEVMKLDLKDFSLLVTSRERRKLVRGFTVMEKALLKDIASGDQKVKTHCRDMVIVPAMVDKKLSVYSGKEWIPLNITIDMLGHRLGEFALTRKSVKHSAPGIGATRSSAAISVK
;
A
#
# COMPACT_ATOMS: atom_id res chain seq x y z
N MET A 1 0.34 -5.36 30.25
CA MET A 1 0.50 -4.01 29.65
C MET A 1 -0.68 -3.81 28.70
N MET A 2 -1.51 -2.79 28.92
CA MET A 2 -2.66 -2.53 28.05
C MET A 2 -2.15 -2.03 26.69
N ALA A 3 -2.60 -2.67 25.61
CA ALA A 3 -2.24 -2.27 24.26
C ALA A 3 -2.76 -0.85 24.03
N LYS A 4 -1.88 0.03 23.53
CA LYS A 4 -2.24 1.41 23.20
C LYS A 4 -3.31 1.38 22.11
N GLU A 5 -4.47 1.98 22.37
CA GLU A 5 -5.54 2.05 21.38
C GLU A 5 -5.07 2.83 20.15
N GLN A 6 -5.08 2.19 18.98
CA GLN A 6 -4.74 2.84 17.73
C GLN A 6 -5.93 3.68 17.26
N LEU A 7 -5.74 4.99 17.24
CA LEU A 7 -6.71 5.98 16.75
C LEU A 7 -6.30 6.46 15.35
N TRP A 8 -7.22 6.43 14.40
CA TRP A 8 -7.03 7.02 13.07
C TRP A 8 -7.96 8.22 12.91
N ARG A 9 -7.38 9.41 12.76
CA ARG A 9 -8.13 10.69 12.70
C ARG A 9 -9.14 10.85 13.84
N GLY A 10 -8.78 10.39 15.04
CA GLY A 10 -9.63 10.44 16.23
C GLY A 10 -10.69 9.34 16.33
N LYS A 11 -10.71 8.37 15.40
CA LYS A 11 -11.66 7.24 15.41
C LYS A 11 -10.98 5.95 15.84
N THR A 12 -11.74 5.09 16.51
CA THR A 12 -11.28 3.74 16.87
C THR A 12 -11.32 2.80 15.67
N LYS A 13 -10.63 1.66 15.76
CA LYS A 13 -10.62 0.63 14.72
C LYS A 13 -12.03 0.21 14.29
N GLU A 14 -12.90 -0.02 15.27
CA GLU A 14 -14.27 -0.51 15.04
C GLU A 14 -15.13 0.53 14.34
N GLU A 15 -14.99 1.79 14.72
CA GLU A 15 -15.68 2.91 14.07
C GLU A 15 -15.25 3.05 12.62
N VAL A 16 -13.94 2.95 12.37
CA VAL A 16 -13.37 3.06 11.03
C VAL A 16 -13.89 1.96 10.11
N MET A 17 -13.97 0.71 10.58
CA MET A 17 -14.49 -0.41 9.79
C MET A 17 -15.97 -0.26 9.42
N LYS A 18 -16.75 0.48 10.21
CA LYS A 18 -18.17 0.77 9.96
C LYS A 18 -18.39 1.94 9.00
N LEU A 19 -17.35 2.70 8.63
CA LEU A 19 -17.50 3.84 7.74
C LEU A 19 -17.87 3.44 6.32
N ASP A 20 -18.85 4.13 5.76
CA ASP A 20 -19.13 4.07 4.33
C ASP A 20 -18.06 4.81 3.52
N LEU A 21 -17.96 4.48 2.22
CA LEU A 21 -17.03 5.11 1.28
C LEU A 21 -17.22 6.63 1.18
N LYS A 22 -18.45 7.13 1.33
CA LYS A 22 -18.75 8.57 1.29
C LYS A 22 -18.16 9.29 2.49
N ASP A 23 -18.43 8.80 3.70
CA ASP A 23 -17.91 9.39 4.93
C ASP A 23 -16.39 9.27 5.03
N PHE A 24 -15.85 8.14 4.56
CA PHE A 24 -14.42 7.95 4.44
C PHE A 24 -13.79 8.99 3.50
N SER A 25 -14.41 9.28 2.34
CA SER A 25 -13.86 10.23 1.36
C SER A 25 -13.67 11.66 1.93
N LEU A 26 -14.51 12.06 2.89
CA LEU A 26 -14.41 13.37 3.55
C LEU A 26 -13.22 13.45 4.52
N LEU A 27 -12.74 12.31 5.01
CA LEU A 27 -11.63 12.26 5.96
C LEU A 27 -10.26 12.18 5.28
N VAL A 28 -10.18 11.69 4.03
CA VAL A 28 -8.90 11.56 3.31
C VAL A 28 -8.50 12.87 2.61
N THR A 29 -7.22 12.96 2.25
CA THR A 29 -6.61 13.99 1.41
C THR A 29 -7.29 14.15 0.05
N SER A 30 -7.13 15.34 -0.55
CA SER A 30 -7.89 15.77 -1.74
C SER A 30 -7.71 14.86 -2.96
N ARG A 31 -6.51 14.31 -3.17
CA ARG A 31 -6.22 13.43 -4.32
C ARG A 31 -6.98 12.11 -4.23
N GLU A 32 -7.05 11.55 -3.03
CA GLU A 32 -7.70 10.29 -2.73
C GLU A 32 -9.21 10.47 -2.71
N ARG A 33 -9.71 11.56 -2.12
CA ARG A 33 -11.12 11.96 -2.23
C ARG A 33 -11.56 12.04 -3.68
N ARG A 34 -10.79 12.72 -4.55
CA ARG A 34 -11.08 12.81 -5.99
C ARG A 34 -11.14 11.43 -6.65
N LYS A 35 -10.24 10.51 -6.30
CA LYS A 35 -10.25 9.14 -6.83
C LYS A 35 -11.50 8.37 -6.37
N LEU A 36 -11.86 8.46 -5.10
CA LEU A 36 -13.06 7.82 -4.55
C LEU A 36 -14.34 8.36 -5.19
N VAL A 37 -14.45 9.69 -5.37
CA VAL A 37 -15.61 10.34 -6.02
C VAL A 37 -15.73 9.96 -7.50
N ARG A 38 -14.60 9.84 -8.22
CA ARG A 38 -14.58 9.35 -9.61
C ARG A 38 -14.93 7.86 -9.72
N GLY A 39 -14.71 7.11 -8.64
CA GLY A 39 -14.97 5.69 -8.57
C GLY A 39 -13.79 4.80 -8.94
N PHE A 40 -14.00 3.50 -8.73
CA PHE A 40 -13.02 2.45 -8.96
C PHE A 40 -13.05 1.91 -10.38
N THR A 41 -11.88 1.49 -10.88
CA THR A 41 -11.75 0.76 -12.15
C THR A 41 -12.32 -0.65 -12.01
N VAL A 42 -12.54 -1.34 -13.14
CA VAL A 42 -13.02 -2.74 -13.15
C VAL A 42 -12.09 -3.66 -12.36
N MET A 43 -10.77 -3.48 -12.51
CA MET A 43 -9.77 -4.27 -11.79
C MET A 43 -9.75 -3.98 -10.29
N GLU A 44 -9.91 -2.72 -9.88
CA GLU A 44 -10.01 -2.34 -8.46
C GLU A 44 -11.28 -2.91 -7.82
N LYS A 45 -12.39 -2.99 -8.57
CA LYS A 45 -13.62 -3.65 -8.11
C LYS A 45 -13.46 -5.16 -7.96
N ALA A 46 -12.75 -5.80 -8.89
CA ALA A 46 -12.42 -7.23 -8.79
C ALA A 46 -11.59 -7.50 -7.52
N LEU A 47 -10.58 -6.67 -7.27
CA LEU A 47 -9.76 -6.77 -6.07
C LEU A 47 -10.58 -6.67 -4.77
N LEU A 48 -11.55 -5.75 -4.70
CA LEU A 48 -12.44 -5.65 -3.53
C LEU A 48 -13.26 -6.92 -3.31
N LYS A 49 -13.69 -7.58 -4.39
CA LYS A 49 -14.41 -8.86 -4.31
C LYS A 49 -13.50 -9.98 -3.82
N ASP A 50 -12.28 -10.06 -4.33
CA ASP A 50 -11.28 -11.07 -3.92
C ASP A 50 -10.85 -10.88 -2.45
N ILE A 51 -10.86 -9.64 -1.95
CA ILE A 51 -10.59 -9.36 -0.54
C ILE A 51 -11.78 -9.77 0.35
N ALA A 52 -12.99 -9.61 -0.17
CA ALA A 52 -14.23 -10.00 0.51
C ALA A 52 -14.41 -11.52 0.55
N SER A 53 -14.00 -12.27 -0.50
CA SER A 53 -14.03 -13.74 -0.51
C SER A 53 -13.11 -14.36 0.54
N GLY A 54 -12.09 -13.62 1.00
CA GLY A 54 -11.19 -14.06 2.07
C GLY A 54 -10.06 -14.97 1.60
N ASP A 55 -9.74 -14.94 0.30
CA ASP A 55 -8.65 -15.74 -0.25
C ASP A 55 -7.31 -15.39 0.41
N GLN A 56 -6.54 -16.42 0.80
CA GLN A 56 -5.30 -16.24 1.56
C GLN A 56 -4.16 -15.58 0.75
N LYS A 57 -4.27 -15.52 -0.58
CA LYS A 57 -3.21 -15.04 -1.47
C LYS A 57 -3.74 -14.07 -2.52
N VAL A 58 -4.29 -12.94 -2.09
CA VAL A 58 -4.72 -11.86 -3.01
C VAL A 58 -3.49 -11.15 -3.60
N LYS A 59 -3.29 -11.28 -4.91
CA LYS A 59 -2.23 -10.61 -5.67
C LYS A 59 -2.82 -9.48 -6.50
N THR A 60 -2.18 -8.31 -6.49
CA THR A 60 -2.67 -7.13 -7.21
C THR A 60 -1.60 -6.37 -8.00
N HIS A 61 -1.92 -6.04 -9.23
CA HIS A 61 -1.19 -5.06 -10.05
C HIS A 61 -1.72 -3.63 -9.85
N CYS A 62 -2.85 -3.45 -9.16
CA CYS A 62 -3.51 -2.15 -8.98
C CYS A 62 -2.78 -1.32 -7.92
N ARG A 63 -1.68 -0.67 -8.29
CA ARG A 63 -0.86 0.18 -7.41
C ARG A 63 -1.50 1.54 -7.11
N ASP A 64 -2.43 2.00 -7.94
CA ASP A 64 -3.10 3.30 -7.79
C ASP A 64 -4.30 3.29 -6.86
N MET A 65 -4.66 2.10 -6.36
CA MET A 65 -5.82 1.94 -5.50
C MET A 65 -5.57 2.55 -4.12
N VAL A 66 -6.57 3.29 -3.63
CA VAL A 66 -6.59 3.85 -2.27
C VAL A 66 -6.99 2.75 -1.30
N ILE A 67 -6.31 2.67 -0.16
CA ILE A 67 -6.64 1.72 0.91
C ILE A 67 -7.93 2.18 1.59
N VAL A 68 -8.94 1.32 1.52
CA VAL A 68 -10.30 1.53 2.04
C VAL A 68 -10.46 0.79 3.39
N PRO A 69 -11.33 1.24 4.31
CA PRO A 69 -11.55 0.58 5.60
C PRO A 69 -11.82 -0.93 5.54
N ALA A 70 -12.49 -1.41 4.48
CA ALA A 70 -12.76 -2.84 4.27
C ALA A 70 -11.50 -3.71 4.08
N MET A 71 -10.33 -3.11 3.83
CA MET A 71 -9.07 -3.81 3.62
C MET A 71 -8.21 -3.95 4.87
N VAL A 72 -8.62 -3.35 6.00
CA VAL A 72 -7.85 -3.41 7.25
C VAL A 72 -7.71 -4.87 7.72
N ASP A 73 -6.53 -5.23 8.21
CA ASP A 73 -6.12 -6.59 8.63
C ASP A 73 -6.08 -7.64 7.50
N LYS A 74 -6.24 -7.24 6.25
CA LYS A 74 -6.10 -8.15 5.09
C LYS A 74 -4.64 -8.21 4.63
N LYS A 75 -4.24 -9.38 4.15
CA LYS A 75 -2.92 -9.62 3.56
C LYS A 75 -3.02 -9.53 2.05
N LEU A 76 -2.24 -8.61 1.45
CA LEU A 76 -2.17 -8.43 0.01
C LEU A 76 -0.75 -8.66 -0.48
N SER A 77 -0.60 -9.01 -1.74
CA SER A 77 0.69 -9.03 -2.44
C SER A 77 0.66 -8.02 -3.58
N VAL A 78 1.42 -6.93 -3.46
CA VAL A 78 1.47 -5.85 -4.45
C VAL A 78 2.64 -6.08 -5.40
N TYR A 79 2.40 -5.97 -6.71
CA TYR A 79 3.45 -6.11 -7.70
C TYR A 79 4.39 -4.89 -7.71
N SER A 80 5.70 -5.13 -7.58
CA SER A 80 6.74 -4.09 -7.64
C SER A 80 7.23 -3.82 -9.08
N GLY A 81 7.00 -4.74 -10.02
CA GLY A 81 7.56 -4.70 -11.37
C GLY A 81 8.45 -5.91 -11.68
N LYS A 82 8.93 -6.58 -10.63
CA LYS A 82 9.74 -7.80 -10.70
C LYS A 82 9.23 -8.88 -9.74
N GLU A 83 8.90 -8.48 -8.51
CA GLU A 83 8.53 -9.37 -7.42
C GLU A 83 7.21 -8.94 -6.77
N TRP A 84 6.57 -9.88 -6.08
CA TRP A 84 5.35 -9.66 -5.31
C TRP A 84 5.72 -9.34 -3.87
N ILE A 85 5.43 -8.11 -3.44
CA ILE A 85 5.74 -7.67 -2.08
C ILE A 85 4.51 -7.96 -1.18
N PRO A 86 4.64 -8.82 -0.17
CA PRO A 86 3.56 -9.06 0.78
C PRO A 86 3.39 -7.84 1.71
N LEU A 87 2.16 -7.40 1.87
CA LEU A 87 1.74 -6.27 2.69
C LEU A 87 0.62 -6.73 3.62
N ASN A 88 0.81 -6.52 4.92
CA ASN A 88 -0.26 -6.64 5.91
C ASN A 88 -0.80 -5.22 6.16
N ILE A 89 -2.08 -4.98 5.82
CA ILE A 89 -2.66 -3.65 5.91
C ILE A 89 -3.00 -3.33 7.36
N THR A 90 -2.36 -2.29 7.90
CA THR A 90 -2.68 -1.71 9.21
C THR A 90 -3.59 -0.49 9.07
N ILE A 91 -4.18 -0.06 10.18
CA ILE A 91 -5.11 1.08 10.22
C ILE A 91 -4.41 2.39 9.78
N ASP A 92 -3.13 2.56 10.15
CA ASP A 92 -2.36 3.76 9.82
C ASP A 92 -2.14 3.95 8.31
N MET A 93 -2.31 2.88 7.52
CA MET A 93 -2.18 2.92 6.06
C MET A 93 -3.44 3.43 5.35
N LEU A 94 -4.54 3.68 6.09
CA LEU A 94 -5.78 4.14 5.49
C LEU A 94 -5.64 5.50 4.83
N GLY A 95 -6.20 5.62 3.63
CA GLY A 95 -6.10 6.83 2.84
C GLY A 95 -4.77 7.01 2.12
N HIS A 96 -3.87 6.03 2.15
CA HIS A 96 -2.71 5.96 1.28
C HIS A 96 -2.97 5.07 0.05
N ARG A 97 -2.11 5.14 -0.96
CA ARG A 97 -2.17 4.23 -2.12
C ARG A 97 -1.34 2.97 -1.89
N LEU A 98 -1.80 1.84 -2.42
CA LEU A 98 -1.06 0.56 -2.33
C LEU A 98 0.36 0.65 -2.90
N GLY A 99 0.55 1.45 -3.96
CA GLY A 99 1.86 1.65 -4.58
C GLY A 99 2.89 2.34 -3.70
N GLU A 100 2.48 3.08 -2.67
CA GLU A 100 3.40 3.76 -1.74
C GLU A 100 4.19 2.75 -0.89
N PHE A 101 3.58 1.61 -0.58
CA PHE A 101 4.18 0.56 0.24
C PHE A 101 5.00 -0.46 -0.55
N ALA A 102 4.94 -0.40 -1.88
CA ALA A 102 5.66 -1.32 -2.76
C ALA A 102 6.66 -0.54 -3.64
N LEU A 103 7.88 -0.37 -3.15
CA LEU A 103 8.95 0.33 -3.89
C LEU A 103 9.25 -0.37 -5.22
N THR A 104 9.30 0.40 -6.31
CA THR A 104 9.63 -0.09 -7.66
C THR A 104 11.12 -0.07 -7.96
N ARG A 105 11.87 0.76 -7.24
CA ARG A 105 13.31 0.93 -7.38
C ARG A 105 14.02 0.54 -6.10
N LYS A 106 15.23 0.00 -6.25
CA LYS A 106 16.14 -0.22 -5.12
C LYS A 106 16.76 1.10 -4.71
N SER A 107 16.98 1.29 -3.41
CA SER A 107 17.77 2.41 -2.91
C SER A 107 19.22 2.23 -3.32
N VAL A 108 19.82 3.23 -3.95
CA VAL A 108 21.23 3.24 -4.35
C VAL A 108 22.00 4.00 -3.29
N LYS A 109 23.05 3.38 -2.73
CA LYS A 109 24.00 4.03 -1.85
C LYS A 109 25.28 4.26 -2.64
N HIS A 110 25.81 5.48 -2.58
CA HIS A 110 27.13 5.77 -3.14
C HIS A 110 28.20 5.17 -2.22
N SER A 111 28.88 4.15 -2.71
CA SER A 111 30.03 3.50 -2.09
C SER A 111 31.30 3.81 -2.88
N ALA A 112 32.44 3.32 -2.40
CA ALA A 112 33.69 3.40 -3.14
C ALA A 112 33.55 2.79 -4.56
N PRO A 113 34.30 3.29 -5.55
CA PRO A 113 34.30 2.74 -6.91
C PRO A 113 34.54 1.23 -6.91
N GLY A 114 33.62 0.44 -7.47
CA GLY A 114 33.74 -1.03 -7.52
C GLY A 114 32.80 -1.79 -6.59
N ILE A 115 32.54 -1.30 -5.38
CA ILE A 115 31.65 -1.99 -4.44
C ILE A 115 30.20 -1.65 -4.78
N GLY A 116 29.44 -2.63 -5.27
CA GLY A 116 28.00 -2.49 -5.52
C GLY A 116 27.62 -1.72 -6.79
N ALA A 117 28.59 -1.41 -7.66
CA ALA A 117 28.35 -0.77 -8.95
C ALA A 117 27.82 -1.80 -9.96
N THR A 118 26.70 -1.50 -10.62
CA THR A 118 26.06 -2.43 -11.57
C THR A 118 26.53 -2.26 -13.03
N ARG A 119 27.06 -1.10 -13.43
CA ARG A 119 27.48 -0.86 -14.82
C ARG A 119 28.78 -0.05 -14.99
N SER A 120 28.91 1.11 -14.35
CA SER A 120 29.97 2.08 -14.67
C SER A 120 31.31 1.79 -14.00
N SER A 121 31.34 1.78 -12.67
CA SER A 121 32.57 1.58 -11.89
C SER A 121 32.78 0.13 -11.46
N ALA A 122 32.01 -0.82 -12.02
CA ALA A 122 32.08 -2.24 -11.64
C ALA A 122 33.47 -2.86 -11.92
N ALA A 123 34.15 -2.39 -12.96
CA ALA A 123 35.48 -2.87 -13.35
C ALA A 123 36.63 -2.23 -12.55
N ILE A 124 36.35 -1.20 -11.75
CA ILE A 124 37.38 -0.50 -10.95
C ILE A 124 37.44 -1.19 -9.59
N SER A 125 38.57 -1.80 -9.26
CA SER A 125 38.79 -2.33 -7.92
C SER A 125 38.96 -1.18 -6.93
N VAL A 126 38.32 -1.29 -5.76
CA VAL A 126 38.72 -0.50 -4.59
C VAL A 126 40.15 -0.90 -4.26
N LYS A 127 41.02 0.10 -4.10
CA LYS A 127 42.40 -0.11 -3.65
C LYS A 127 42.45 -0.20 -2.14
#